data_AF-V5ABG2-F1
#
_entry.id   AF-V5ABG2-F1
#
_cell.length_a   1.000
_cell.length_b   1.000
_cell.length_c   1.000
_cell.angle_alpha   90.00
_cell.angle_beta   90.00
_cell.angle_gamma   90.00
#
_symmetry.space_group_name_H-M   'P 1'
#
loop_
_entity.id
_entity.type
_entity.pdbx_description
1 polymer ?
#
loop_
_entity_poly.entity_id
_entity_poly.type
_entity_poly.pdbx_seq_one_letter_code
_entity_poly.pdbx_strand_id
1 'polypeptide(L)'
;MSHIRLDSIALIDLSAEGQVVVSGSHGGASAAKFVLDLGVKPRLVFFNDAGGGKDDAGIVALTLLDAIDVPCAVYSHESARIGDAQDGAANGVVTHVNSHARALRIAPFMQVSDCFYIFK
;
A
#
# COMPACT_ATOMS: atom_id res chain seq x y z
N MET A 1 -3.38 12.51 12.22
CA MET A 1 -2.50 12.13 11.09
C MET A 1 -3.37 11.92 9.87
N SER A 2 -3.19 12.73 8.82
CA SER A 2 -3.93 12.51 7.58
C SER A 2 -3.39 11.26 6.89
N HIS A 3 -4.32 10.39 6.52
CA HIS A 3 -4.10 9.26 5.65
C HIS A 3 -5.25 9.30 4.65
N ILE A 4 -4.98 8.89 3.42
CA ILE A 4 -5.96 8.89 2.35
C ILE A 4 -6.37 7.44 2.14
N ARG A 5 -7.68 7.22 1.99
CA ARG A 5 -8.25 5.91 1.67
C ARG A 5 -8.86 6.00 0.29
N LEU A 6 -8.44 5.12 -0.62
CA LEU A 6 -8.88 5.10 -2.01
C LEU A 6 -9.30 3.69 -2.39
N ASP A 7 -10.60 3.44 -2.57
CA ASP A 7 -11.08 2.12 -3.00
C ASP A 7 -10.43 1.67 -4.32
N SER A 8 -10.10 2.64 -5.19
CA SER A 8 -9.26 2.45 -6.37
C SER A 8 -8.05 3.35 -6.33
N ILE A 9 -6.85 2.79 -6.51
CA ILE A 9 -5.61 3.58 -6.64
C ILE A 9 -5.65 4.50 -7.85
N ALA A 10 -6.50 4.23 -8.85
CA ALA A 10 -6.68 5.11 -10.01
C ALA A 10 -7.22 6.50 -9.65
N LEU A 11 -7.71 6.68 -8.41
CA LEU A 11 -8.17 7.96 -7.87
C LEU A 11 -7.06 8.75 -7.16
N ILE A 12 -5.82 8.23 -7.13
CA ILE A 12 -4.71 8.92 -6.49
C ILE A 12 -4.40 10.23 -7.22
N ASP A 13 -4.16 11.28 -6.44
CA ASP A 13 -3.82 12.60 -6.94
C ASP A 13 -2.68 13.23 -6.11
N LEU A 14 -2.35 14.48 -6.41
CA LEU A 14 -1.26 15.21 -5.78
C LEU A 14 -1.43 15.38 -4.26
N SER A 15 -2.63 15.21 -3.71
CA SER A 15 -2.85 15.27 -2.26
C SER A 15 -2.15 14.13 -1.51
N ALA A 16 -1.73 13.07 -2.21
CA ALA A 16 -1.00 11.95 -1.62
C ALA A 16 0.45 12.29 -1.23
N GLU A 17 0.99 13.44 -1.62
CA GLU A 17 2.35 13.85 -1.26
C GLU A 17 2.57 13.82 0.27
N GLY A 18 3.55 13.03 0.71
CA GLY A 18 3.88 12.84 2.13
C GLY A 18 2.78 12.14 2.96
N GLN A 19 1.69 11.68 2.34
CA GLN A 19 0.59 10.99 3.02
C GLN A 19 0.80 9.48 3.10
N VAL A 20 0.16 8.85 4.07
CA VAL A 20 -0.05 7.41 4.04
C VAL A 20 -1.29 7.15 3.20
N VAL A 21 -1.17 6.32 2.17
CA VAL A 21 -2.26 5.93 1.28
C VAL A 21 -2.62 4.48 1.57
N VAL A 22 -3.90 4.22 1.83
CA VAL A 22 -4.45 2.86 1.85
C VAL A 22 -5.34 2.70 0.64
N SER A 23 -5.00 1.76 -0.24
CA SER A 23 -5.80 1.46 -1.42
C SER A 23 -6.51 0.13 -1.31
N GLY A 24 -7.78 0.09 -1.74
CA GLY A 24 -8.53 -1.14 -1.95
C GLY A 24 -8.04 -1.94 -3.16
N SER A 25 -7.22 -1.36 -4.03
CA SER A 25 -6.65 -2.06 -5.19
C SER A 25 -5.63 -3.13 -4.76
N HIS A 26 -5.46 -4.15 -5.59
CA HIS A 26 -4.37 -5.11 -5.39
C HIS A 26 -3.02 -4.51 -5.82
N GLY A 27 -1.91 -5.01 -5.26
CA GLY A 27 -0.55 -4.53 -5.48
C GLY A 27 0.07 -4.96 -6.83
N GLY A 28 -0.71 -4.97 -7.91
CA GLY A 28 -0.23 -5.38 -9.23
C GLY A 28 0.51 -4.28 -9.99
N ALA A 29 1.11 -4.64 -11.13
CA ALA A 29 1.90 -3.72 -11.96
C ALA A 29 1.09 -2.51 -12.46
N SER A 30 -0.17 -2.72 -12.87
CA SER A 30 -1.06 -1.64 -13.30
C SER A 30 -1.41 -0.68 -12.15
N ALA A 31 -1.62 -1.19 -10.94
CA ALA A 31 -1.87 -0.39 -9.75
C ALA A 31 -0.65 0.47 -9.38
N ALA A 32 0.55 -0.12 -9.42
CA ALA A 32 1.80 0.59 -9.17
C ALA A 32 2.03 1.75 -10.16
N LYS A 33 1.58 1.61 -11.41
CA LYS A 33 1.74 2.64 -12.45
C LYS A 33 1.08 3.97 -12.08
N PHE A 34 -0.07 3.95 -11.39
CA PHE A 34 -0.72 5.17 -10.92
C PHE A 34 0.12 5.94 -9.89
N VAL A 35 0.88 5.24 -9.04
CA VAL A 35 1.80 5.87 -8.10
C VAL A 35 3.07 6.36 -8.81
N LEU A 36 3.60 5.56 -9.75
CA LEU A 36 4.78 5.92 -10.56
C LEU A 36 4.53 7.20 -11.38
N ASP A 37 3.34 7.35 -11.94
CA ASP A 37 2.98 8.48 -12.81
C ASP A 37 2.54 9.73 -12.05
N LEU A 38 2.41 9.65 -10.72
CA LEU A 38 1.87 10.71 -9.88
C LEU A 38 2.76 11.96 -9.84
N GLY A 39 4.08 11.80 -9.99
CA GLY A 39 5.05 12.89 -9.92
C GLY A 39 5.36 13.40 -8.51
N VAL A 40 4.62 12.95 -7.48
CA VAL A 40 4.90 13.18 -6.06
C VAL A 40 5.03 11.85 -5.32
N LYS A 41 5.72 11.84 -4.18
CA LYS A 41 5.95 10.62 -3.39
C LYS A 41 5.01 10.56 -2.18
N PRO A 42 4.12 9.55 -2.11
CA PRO A 42 3.48 9.18 -0.86
C PRO A 42 4.54 8.78 0.18
N ARG A 43 4.20 8.96 1.46
CA ARG A 43 5.06 8.51 2.57
C ARG A 43 5.02 6.99 2.75
N LEU A 44 3.88 6.36 2.44
CA LEU A 44 3.70 4.92 2.44
C LEU A 44 2.43 4.58 1.66
N VAL A 45 2.48 3.54 0.83
CA VAL A 45 1.31 3.01 0.12
C VAL A 45 1.02 1.59 0.58
N PHE A 46 -0.24 1.33 0.91
CA PHE A 46 -0.78 0.00 1.14
C PHE A 46 -1.66 -0.44 -0.02
N PHE A 47 -1.47 -1.68 -0.48
CA PHE A 47 -2.37 -2.37 -1.41
C PHE A 47 -2.86 -3.67 -0.79
N ASN A 48 -3.93 -4.24 -1.33
CA ASN A 48 -4.29 -5.61 -1.03
C ASN A 48 -3.34 -6.59 -1.77
N ASP A 49 -2.99 -7.73 -1.18
CA ASP A 49 -2.09 -8.71 -1.81
C ASP A 49 -2.76 -9.61 -2.85
N ALA A 50 -4.10 -9.66 -2.86
CA ALA A 50 -4.90 -10.52 -3.73
C ALA A 50 -4.44 -11.99 -3.76
N GLY A 51 -3.87 -12.47 -2.64
CA GLY A 51 -3.35 -13.83 -2.51
C GLY A 51 -2.10 -14.10 -3.36
N GLY A 52 -1.37 -13.07 -3.76
CA GLY A 52 -0.17 -13.15 -4.58
C GLY A 52 -0.47 -13.32 -6.08
N GLY A 53 -1.53 -14.03 -6.46
CA GLY A 53 -1.83 -14.32 -7.87
C GLY A 53 -0.76 -15.20 -8.54
N LYS A 54 -0.85 -15.37 -9.87
CA LYS A 54 0.16 -16.14 -10.61
C LYS A 54 1.49 -15.39 -10.63
N ASP A 55 2.57 -16.07 -10.30
CA ASP A 55 3.94 -15.52 -10.31
C ASP A 55 4.06 -14.21 -9.49
N ASP A 56 3.38 -14.15 -8.34
CA ASP A 56 3.34 -12.98 -7.44
C ASP A 56 2.79 -11.68 -8.08
N ALA A 57 1.99 -11.80 -9.15
CA ALA A 57 1.36 -10.67 -9.86
C ALA A 57 0.59 -9.69 -8.96
N GLY A 58 0.07 -10.13 -7.82
CA GLY A 58 -0.67 -9.34 -6.83
C GLY A 58 0.19 -8.46 -5.93
N ILE A 59 1.52 -8.64 -5.92
CA ILE A 59 2.44 -7.90 -5.04
C ILE A 59 3.61 -7.22 -5.77
N VAL A 60 3.58 -7.20 -7.12
CA VAL A 60 4.60 -6.58 -7.98
C VAL A 60 4.87 -5.11 -7.64
N ALA A 61 3.89 -4.39 -7.09
CA ALA A 61 4.03 -3.01 -6.63
C ALA A 61 5.16 -2.84 -5.61
N LEU A 62 5.44 -3.86 -4.77
CA LEU A 62 6.54 -3.81 -3.82
C LEU A 62 7.87 -3.52 -4.52
N THR A 63 8.20 -4.29 -5.56
CA THR A 63 9.43 -4.14 -6.35
C THR A 63 9.44 -2.84 -7.15
N LEU A 64 8.33 -2.51 -7.82
CA LEU A 64 8.27 -1.33 -8.69
C LEU A 64 8.37 -0.02 -7.91
N LEU A 65 7.75 0.05 -6.74
CA LEU A 65 7.81 1.23 -5.88
C LEU A 65 9.13 1.30 -5.10
N ASP A 66 9.77 0.16 -4.79
CA ASP A 66 11.12 0.16 -4.20
C ASP A 66 12.12 0.85 -5.13
N ALA A 67 12.04 0.58 -6.44
CA ALA A 67 12.94 1.14 -7.45
C ALA A 67 12.88 2.67 -7.59
N ILE A 68 11.88 3.33 -6.98
CA ILE A 68 11.73 4.79 -7.00
C ILE A 68 11.66 5.39 -5.59
N ASP A 69 12.17 4.67 -4.58
CA ASP A 69 12.19 5.07 -3.17
C ASP A 69 10.80 5.37 -2.56
N VAL A 70 9.76 4.67 -3.01
CA VAL A 70 8.43 4.78 -2.42
C VAL A 70 8.20 3.59 -1.49
N PRO A 71 8.04 3.82 -0.17
CA PRO A 71 7.67 2.77 0.77
C PRO A 71 6.33 2.13 0.38
N CYS A 72 6.33 0.81 0.26
CA CYS A 72 5.15 0.03 -0.10
C CYS A 72 5.00 -1.18 0.81
N ALA A 73 3.77 -1.43 1.22
CA ALA A 73 3.36 -2.64 1.92
C ALA A 73 2.09 -3.19 1.27
N VAL A 74 1.85 -4.48 1.45
CA VAL A 74 0.59 -5.11 1.05
C VAL A 74 -0.07 -5.80 2.24
N TYR A 75 -1.40 -5.80 2.27
CA TYR A 75 -2.21 -6.43 3.32
C TYR A 75 -3.02 -7.62 2.79
N SER A 76 -3.33 -8.57 3.68
CA SER A 76 -3.96 -9.83 3.34
C SER A 76 -5.40 -9.65 2.83
N HIS A 77 -5.68 -10.24 1.66
CA HIS A 77 -7.05 -10.40 1.14
C HIS A 77 -7.98 -11.21 2.07
N GLU A 78 -7.45 -12.01 2.99
CA GLU A 78 -8.23 -12.76 3.98
C GLU A 78 -8.62 -11.88 5.18
N SER A 79 -7.84 -10.83 5.45
CA SER A 79 -8.08 -9.91 6.57
C SER A 79 -8.97 -8.72 6.20
N ALA A 80 -8.98 -8.32 4.93
CA ALA A 80 -9.76 -7.20 4.44
C ALA A 80 -10.12 -7.37 2.95
N ARG A 81 -11.29 -6.83 2.58
CA ARG A 81 -11.87 -6.92 1.24
C ARG A 81 -11.03 -6.14 0.21
N ILE A 82 -10.84 -6.76 -0.96
CA ILE A 82 -10.36 -6.06 -2.16
C ILE A 82 -11.44 -5.08 -2.61
N GLY A 83 -11.04 -3.87 -2.99
CA GLY A 83 -11.93 -2.80 -3.43
C GLY A 83 -12.51 -1.95 -2.30
N ASP A 84 -12.13 -2.18 -1.04
CA ASP A 84 -12.59 -1.41 0.12
C ASP A 84 -11.39 -0.93 0.96
N ALA A 85 -11.00 0.33 0.76
CA ALA A 85 -9.86 0.91 1.47
C ALA A 85 -10.18 1.21 2.94
N GLN A 86 -11.47 1.40 3.28
CA GLN A 86 -11.88 1.58 4.66
C GLN A 86 -11.69 0.29 5.46
N ASP A 87 -12.05 -0.84 4.87
CA ASP A 87 -11.83 -2.18 5.42
C ASP A 87 -10.33 -2.50 5.51
N GLY A 88 -9.58 -2.21 4.44
CA GLY A 88 -8.11 -2.35 4.43
C GLY A 88 -7.43 -1.57 5.55
N ALA A 89 -7.88 -0.33 5.81
CA ALA A 89 -7.33 0.50 6.86
C ALA A 89 -7.69 0.02 8.28
N ALA A 90 -8.87 -0.58 8.45
CA ALA A 90 -9.36 -1.01 9.75
C ALA A 90 -8.89 -2.42 10.14
N ASN A 91 -8.92 -3.35 9.18
CA ASN A 91 -8.79 -4.79 9.40
C ASN A 91 -7.58 -5.41 8.67
N GLY A 92 -6.96 -4.68 7.75
CA GLY A 92 -5.85 -5.21 6.96
C GLY A 92 -4.65 -5.60 7.80
N VAL A 93 -4.18 -6.83 7.63
CA VAL A 93 -2.93 -7.34 8.23
C VAL A 93 -1.85 -7.37 7.15
N VAL A 94 -0.72 -6.70 7.41
CA VAL A 94 0.40 -6.63 6.47
C VAL A 94 0.97 -8.02 6.22
N THR A 95 1.14 -8.40 4.94
CA THR A 95 1.77 -9.68 4.56
C THR A 95 3.18 -9.50 4.04
N HIS A 96 3.43 -8.46 3.24
CA HIS A 96 4.74 -8.19 2.65
C HIS A 96 5.04 -6.69 2.62
N VAL A 97 6.33 -6.36 2.64
CA VAL A 97 6.85 -4.99 2.64
C VAL A 97 8.08 -4.92 1.75
N ASN A 98 8.28 -3.78 1.08
CA ASN A 98 9.52 -3.49 0.36
C ASN A 98 10.62 -2.98 1.31
N SER A 99 11.82 -2.71 0.78
CA SER A 99 12.98 -2.36 1.60
C SER A 99 12.78 -1.01 2.29
N HIS A 100 12.19 -0.04 1.59
CA HIS A 100 11.91 1.28 2.14
C HIS A 100 10.82 1.26 3.23
N ALA A 101 9.75 0.47 3.07
CA ALA A 101 8.76 0.28 4.13
C ALA A 101 9.36 -0.41 5.36
N ARG A 102 10.26 -1.38 5.16
CA ARG A 102 11.00 -2.01 6.26
C ARG A 102 11.90 -1.03 7.00
N ALA A 103 12.55 -0.11 6.31
CA ALA A 103 13.37 0.94 6.93
C ALA A 103 12.51 1.87 7.82
N LEU A 104 11.23 2.02 7.51
CA LEU A 104 10.25 2.73 8.35
C LEU A 104 9.72 1.90 9.52
N ARG A 105 10.20 0.67 9.72
CA ARG A 105 9.73 -0.28 10.73
C ARG A 105 8.32 -0.83 10.46
N ILE A 106 7.87 -0.78 9.21
CA ILE A 106 6.69 -1.55 8.78
C ILE A 106 7.13 -3.00 8.60
N ALA A 107 6.37 -3.94 9.15
CA ALA A 107 6.67 -5.36 9.10
C ALA A 107 5.41 -6.20 8.83
N PRO A 108 5.57 -7.42 8.30
CA PRO A 108 4.50 -8.41 8.27
C PRO A 108 3.86 -8.62 9.65
N PHE A 109 2.59 -9.02 9.65
CA PHE A 109 1.73 -9.25 10.81
C PHE A 109 1.32 -8.00 11.61
N MET A 110 1.78 -6.80 11.23
CA MET A 110 1.24 -5.56 11.78
C MET A 110 -0.16 -5.29 11.22
N GLN A 111 -1.04 -4.70 12.04
CA GLN A 111 -2.26 -4.10 11.52
C GLN A 111 -1.93 -2.84 10.73
N VAL A 112 -2.62 -2.61 9.61
CA VAL A 112 -2.49 -1.38 8.82
C VAL A 112 -2.78 -0.15 9.69
N SER A 113 -3.75 -0.25 10.60
CA SER A 113 -4.10 0.81 11.55
C SER A 113 -2.96 1.17 12.52
N ASP A 114 -2.20 0.18 12.99
CA ASP A 114 -1.06 0.39 13.89
C ASP A 114 0.09 1.13 13.19
N CYS A 115 0.24 0.92 11.88
CA CYS A 115 1.29 1.53 11.08
C CYS A 115 1.15 3.06 11.00
N PHE A 116 -0.04 3.62 11.21
CA PHE A 116 -0.25 5.07 11.23
C PHE A 116 0.46 5.77 12.39
N TYR A 117 0.78 5.04 13.46
CA TYR A 117 1.43 5.59 14.65
C TYR A 117 2.94 5.68 14.55
N ILE A 118 3.57 4.99 13.59
CA ILE A 118 5.02 4.99 13.37
C ILE A 118 5.53 6.38 12.99
N PHE A 119 4.67 7.16 12.33
CA PHE A 119 5.04 8.44 11.75
C PHE A 119 4.79 9.64 12.66
N LYS A 120 4.33 9.42 13.90
CA LYS A 120 4.08 10.47 14.89
C LYS A 120 5.33 11.26 15.24
#